data_AF-A0A8J7NA88-F1
#
_entry.id   AF-A0A8J7NA88-F1
#
_cell.length_a   1.000
_cell.length_b   1.000
_cell.length_c   1.000
_cell.angle_alpha   90.00
_cell.angle_beta   90.00
_cell.angle_gamma   90.00
#
_symmetry.space_group_name_H-M   'P 1'
#
loop_
_entity.id
_entity.type
_entity.pdbx_description
1 polymer ?
#
loop_
_entity_poly.entity_id
_entity_poly.type
_entity_poly.pdbx_seq_one_letter_code
_entity_poly.pdbx_strand_id
1 'polypeptide(L)'
;MVRLTGDEIDFVQANGIDSVKKAAYHFVRTRLAVSKPKRVPKKGHPVFKALHAVGADSRESIEKNFSIPTTDKLRETDIDAVVENAMGWIRGELKASGKVQAKIEEF
;
A
#
# COMPACT_ATOMS: atom_id res chain seq x y z
N MET A 1 15.71 -4.49 5.31
CA MET A 1 14.36 -4.10 5.78
C MET A 1 13.93 -2.88 4.99
N VAL A 2 12.76 -2.89 4.35
CA VAL A 2 12.22 -1.72 3.62
C VAL A 2 11.69 -0.72 4.64
N ARG A 3 11.95 0.59 4.45
CA ARG A 3 11.50 1.68 5.32
C ARG A 3 11.08 2.92 4.51
N LEU A 4 10.19 3.73 5.09
CA LEU A 4 9.93 5.07 4.56
C LEU A 4 11.11 5.99 4.85
N THR A 5 11.40 6.88 3.90
CA THR A 5 12.36 7.99 4.04
C THR A 5 11.72 9.18 4.73
N GLY A 6 12.53 10.14 5.19
CA GLY A 6 12.03 11.40 5.76
C GLY A 6 11.05 12.11 4.83
N ASP A 7 11.40 12.28 3.55
CA ASP A 7 10.57 12.93 2.55
C ASP A 7 9.24 12.21 2.31
N GLU A 8 9.24 10.87 2.35
CA GLU A 8 8.01 10.08 2.20
C GLU A 8 7.12 10.16 3.44
N ILE A 9 7.71 10.24 4.63
CA ILE A 9 6.96 10.49 5.88
C ILE A 9 6.31 11.87 5.81
N ASP A 10 7.09 12.90 5.46
CA ASP A 10 6.62 14.27 5.35
C ASP A 10 5.53 14.38 4.25
N PHE A 11 5.66 13.64 3.14
CA PHE A 11 4.61 13.54 2.11
C PHE A 11 3.31 12.96 2.67
N VAL A 12 3.38 11.84 3.40
CA VAL A 12 2.19 11.19 3.97
C VAL A 12 1.50 12.11 4.98
N GLN A 13 2.27 12.83 5.81
CA GLN A 13 1.73 13.80 6.75
C GLN A 13 1.08 15.00 6.06
N ALA A 14 1.71 15.54 5.02
CA ALA A 14 1.19 16.71 4.30
C ALA A 14 -0.10 16.39 3.52
N ASN A 15 -0.20 15.19 2.93
CA ASN A 15 -1.37 14.81 2.14
C ASN A 15 -2.50 14.17 2.97
N GLY A 16 -2.18 13.66 4.16
CA GLY A 16 -3.14 12.97 5.02
C GLY A 16 -3.42 11.52 4.60
N ILE A 17 -3.82 10.71 5.59
CA ILE A 17 -4.03 9.26 5.43
C ILE A 17 -5.11 8.93 4.40
N ASP A 18 -6.21 9.69 4.37
CA ASP A 18 -7.29 9.44 3.40
C ASP A 18 -6.83 9.58 1.95
N SER A 19 -5.98 10.57 1.67
CA SER A 19 -5.42 10.77 0.32
C SER A 19 -4.50 9.61 -0.06
N VAL A 20 -3.65 9.18 0.88
CA VAL A 20 -2.74 8.04 0.69
C VAL A 20 -3.52 6.73 0.50
N LYS A 21 -4.61 6.53 1.25
CA LYS A 21 -5.52 5.38 1.10
C LYS A 21 -6.20 5.38 -0.26
N LYS A 22 -6.72 6.52 -0.73
CA LYS A 22 -7.27 6.67 -2.08
C LYS A 22 -6.24 6.33 -3.16
N ALA A 23 -4.99 6.78 -3.00
CA ALA A 23 -3.90 6.44 -3.91
C ALA A 23 -3.62 4.92 -3.91
N ALA A 24 -3.66 4.26 -2.75
CA ALA A 24 -3.52 2.81 -2.65
C ALA A 24 -4.60 2.04 -3.43
N TYR A 25 -5.87 2.40 -3.25
CA TYR A 25 -6.95 1.85 -4.06
C TYR A 25 -6.71 2.06 -5.56
N HIS A 26 -6.33 3.28 -5.95
CA HIS A 26 -6.05 3.60 -7.34
C HIS A 26 -4.93 2.71 -7.92
N PHE A 27 -3.83 2.54 -7.21
CA PHE A 27 -2.71 1.73 -7.68
C PHE A 27 -3.04 0.24 -7.76
N VAL A 28 -3.70 -0.32 -6.75
CA VAL A 28 -4.12 -1.73 -6.78
C VAL A 28 -5.08 -1.97 -7.93
N ARG A 29 -6.09 -1.11 -8.12
CA ARG A 29 -7.06 -1.24 -9.22
C ARG A 29 -6.41 -1.14 -10.60
N THR A 30 -5.57 -0.14 -10.81
CA THR A 30 -5.00 0.16 -12.13
C THR A 30 -3.82 -0.73 -12.51
N ARG A 31 -3.13 -1.32 -11.53
CA ARG A 31 -1.95 -2.18 -11.77
C ARG A 31 -2.25 -3.65 -11.61
N LEU A 32 -3.01 -4.03 -10.59
CA LEU A 32 -3.15 -5.43 -10.18
C LEU A 32 -4.52 -6.00 -10.54
N ALA A 33 -5.60 -5.20 -10.49
CA ALA A 33 -6.96 -5.68 -10.79
C ALA A 33 -7.33 -5.63 -12.29
N VAL A 34 -6.41 -5.22 -13.16
CA VAL A 34 -6.63 -5.17 -14.62
C VAL A 34 -6.35 -6.53 -15.28
N SER A 35 -6.93 -6.77 -16.46
CA SER A 35 -6.78 -8.03 -17.22
C SER A 35 -5.33 -8.38 -17.57
N LYS A 36 -4.48 -7.37 -17.77
CA LYS A 36 -3.03 -7.51 -17.98
C LYS A 36 -2.30 -6.84 -16.82
N PRO A 37 -2.17 -7.50 -15.67
CA PRO A 37 -1.60 -6.91 -14.48
C PRO A 37 -0.14 -6.50 -14.72
N LYS A 38 0.24 -5.37 -14.14
CA LYS A 38 1.60 -4.82 -14.21
C LYS A 38 2.15 -4.74 -12.80
N ARG A 39 3.43 -5.06 -12.66
CA ARG A 39 4.13 -4.89 -11.38
C ARG A 39 4.04 -3.44 -10.89
N VAL A 40 3.90 -3.29 -9.58
CA VAL A 40 3.94 -2.00 -8.91
C VAL A 40 5.36 -1.44 -9.00
N PRO A 41 5.54 -0.16 -9.39
CA PRO A 41 6.86 0.47 -9.40
C PRO A 41 7.55 0.39 -8.03
N LYS A 42 8.88 0.47 -7.98
CA LYS A 42 9.63 0.41 -6.71
C LYS A 42 9.80 1.76 -6.01
N LYS A 43 9.60 2.88 -6.73
CA LYS A 43 9.89 4.25 -6.28
C LYS A 43 8.83 5.23 -6.80
N GLY A 44 8.72 6.39 -6.15
CA GLY A 44 7.89 7.52 -6.59
C GLY A 44 6.63 7.75 -5.77
N HIS A 45 6.22 6.81 -4.92
CA HIS A 45 5.11 7.00 -3.98
C HIS A 45 5.30 6.09 -2.74
N PRO A 46 5.00 6.56 -1.51
CA PRO A 46 5.14 5.76 -0.29
C PRO A 46 4.33 4.45 -0.32
N VAL A 47 3.12 4.49 -0.91
CA VAL A 47 2.29 3.29 -1.13
C VAL A 47 3.01 2.21 -1.95
N PHE A 48 3.86 2.57 -2.90
CA PHE A 48 4.60 1.57 -3.64
C PHE A 48 5.52 0.79 -2.70
N LYS A 49 6.29 1.46 -1.84
CA LYS A 49 7.09 0.77 -0.82
C LYS A 49 6.24 -0.10 0.10
N ALA A 50 5.07 0.38 0.51
CA ALA A 50 4.14 -0.38 1.32
C ALA A 50 3.68 -1.66 0.63
N LEU A 51 3.26 -1.58 -0.64
CA LEU A 51 2.86 -2.74 -1.44
C LEU A 51 4.01 -3.75 -1.61
N HIS A 52 5.24 -3.28 -1.82
CA HIS A 52 6.42 -4.16 -1.84
C HIS A 52 6.67 -4.81 -0.46
N ALA A 53 6.49 -4.07 0.62
CA ALA A 53 6.72 -4.55 1.98
C ALA A 53 5.71 -5.63 2.42
N VAL A 54 4.44 -5.51 2.00
CA VAL A 54 3.38 -6.48 2.31
C VAL A 54 3.24 -7.59 1.26
N GLY A 55 4.13 -7.65 0.25
CA GLY A 55 4.08 -8.68 -0.77
C GLY A 55 2.90 -8.57 -1.73
N ALA A 56 2.50 -7.34 -2.07
CA ALA A 56 1.46 -7.01 -3.03
C ALA A 56 1.99 -6.22 -4.25
N ASP A 57 3.21 -6.52 -4.71
CA ASP A 57 3.83 -5.85 -5.87
C ASP A 57 3.44 -6.46 -7.23
N SER A 58 2.93 -7.69 -7.23
CA SER A 58 2.50 -8.43 -8.42
C SER A 58 1.36 -9.40 -8.08
N ARG A 59 0.72 -10.02 -9.08
CA ARG A 59 -0.34 -10.99 -8.83
C ARG A 59 0.19 -12.28 -8.20
N GLU A 60 1.38 -12.71 -8.58
CA GLU A 60 2.06 -13.87 -7.98
C GLU A 60 2.40 -13.62 -6.51
N SER A 61 2.82 -12.41 -6.15
CA SER A 61 3.04 -12.06 -4.74
C SER A 61 1.71 -12.03 -3.97
N ILE A 62 0.65 -11.49 -4.57
CA ILE A 62 -0.69 -11.49 -3.95
C ILE A 62 -1.19 -12.92 -3.69
N GLU A 63 -1.02 -13.82 -4.66
CA GLU A 63 -1.42 -15.22 -4.50
C GLU A 63 -0.71 -15.88 -3.32
N LYS A 64 0.58 -15.62 -3.14
CA LYS A 64 1.37 -16.17 -2.02
C LYS A 64 1.02 -15.58 -0.66
N ASN A 65 0.81 -14.26 -0.60
CA ASN A 65 0.68 -13.55 0.69
C ASN A 65 -0.78 -13.36 1.14
N PHE A 66 -1.72 -13.36 0.20
CA PHE A 66 -3.14 -13.13 0.47
C PHE A 66 -4.03 -14.32 0.08
N SER A 67 -3.44 -15.40 -0.46
CA SER A 67 -4.16 -16.61 -0.89
C SER A 67 -5.27 -16.32 -1.92
N ILE A 68 -5.08 -15.30 -2.75
CA ILE A 68 -6.01 -14.95 -3.84
C ILE A 68 -5.44 -15.46 -5.17
N PRO A 69 -6.04 -16.50 -5.78
CA PRO A 69 -5.51 -17.12 -7.00
C PRO A 69 -5.28 -16.12 -8.12
N THR A 70 -4.21 -16.34 -8.90
CA THR A 70 -3.89 -15.51 -10.08
C THR A 70 -4.94 -15.63 -11.20
N THR A 71 -5.64 -16.77 -11.26
CA THR A 71 -6.75 -17.03 -12.20
C THR A 71 -7.96 -16.15 -11.95
N ASP A 72 -8.12 -15.67 -10.72
CA ASP A 72 -9.28 -14.91 -10.30
C ASP A 72 -9.03 -13.41 -10.49
N LYS A 73 -10.10 -12.69 -10.82
CA LYS A 73 -10.09 -11.23 -10.74
C LYS A 73 -10.07 -10.84 -9.27
N LEU A 74 -9.29 -9.81 -8.93
CA LEU A 74 -9.38 -9.17 -7.63
C LEU A 74 -10.78 -8.58 -7.45
N ARG A 75 -11.52 -9.10 -6.48
CA ARG A 75 -12.81 -8.53 -6.04
C ARG A 75 -12.54 -7.31 -5.19
N GLU A 76 -13.56 -6.49 -4.96
CA GLU A 76 -13.42 -5.31 -4.09
C GLU A 76 -12.93 -5.69 -2.68
N THR A 77 -13.41 -6.81 -2.11
CA THR A 77 -12.93 -7.32 -0.81
C THR A 77 -11.45 -7.70 -0.81
N ASP A 78 -10.96 -8.21 -1.95
CA ASP A 78 -9.55 -8.59 -2.11
C ASP A 78 -8.67 -7.35 -2.22
N ILE A 79 -9.16 -6.32 -2.92
CA ILE A 79 -8.52 -5.01 -3.02
C ILE A 79 -8.47 -4.33 -1.65
N ASP A 80 -9.58 -4.36 -0.90
CA ASP A 80 -9.65 -3.82 0.46
C ASP A 80 -8.59 -4.48 1.35
N ALA A 81 -8.49 -5.80 1.34
CA ALA A 81 -7.49 -6.53 2.14
C ALA A 81 -6.05 -6.10 1.81
N VAL A 82 -5.72 -5.94 0.53
CA VAL A 82 -4.39 -5.46 0.10
C VAL A 82 -4.15 -4.02 0.56
N VAL A 83 -5.14 -3.14 0.40
CA VAL A 83 -5.02 -1.73 0.79
C VAL A 83 -4.88 -1.60 2.31
N GLU A 84 -5.68 -2.31 3.10
CA GLU A 84 -5.60 -2.25 4.57
C GLU A 84 -4.23 -2.72 5.09
N ASN A 85 -3.67 -3.79 4.51
CA ASN A 85 -2.32 -4.23 4.87
C ASN A 85 -1.26 -3.18 4.53
N ALA A 86 -1.33 -2.57 3.34
CA ALA A 86 -0.41 -1.51 2.94
C ALA A 86 -0.53 -0.27 3.83
N MET A 87 -1.76 0.13 4.19
CA MET A 87 -2.00 1.28 5.07
C MET A 87 -1.56 0.99 6.51
N GLY A 88 -1.80 -0.22 7.01
CA GLY A 88 -1.31 -0.67 8.32
C GLY A 88 0.22 -0.63 8.39
N TRP A 89 0.91 -1.04 7.33
CA TRP A 89 2.35 -0.94 7.24
C TRP A 89 2.84 0.53 7.26
N ILE A 90 2.23 1.42 6.45
CA ILE A 90 2.56 2.86 6.45
C ILE A 90 2.38 3.44 7.84
N ARG A 91 1.29 3.12 8.53
CA ARG A 91 1.04 3.59 9.89
C ARG A 91 2.12 3.12 10.87
N GLY A 92 2.58 1.87 10.75
CA GLY A 92 3.70 1.35 11.52
C GLY A 92 4.98 2.15 11.30
N GLU A 93 5.29 2.50 10.04
CA GLU A 93 6.45 3.32 9.70
C GLU A 93 6.37 4.74 10.26
N LEU A 94 5.19 5.37 10.21
CA LEU A 94 4.97 6.69 10.81
C LEU A 94 5.18 6.65 12.32
N LYS A 95 4.59 5.66 13.02
CA LYS A 95 4.80 5.45 14.46
C LYS A 95 6.27 5.25 14.80
N ALA A 96 6.97 4.42 14.04
CA ALA A 96 8.39 4.15 14.26
C ALA A 96 9.30 5.36 13.98
N SER A 97 8.83 6.34 13.19
CA SER A 97 9.59 7.55 12.90
C SER A 97 9.56 8.60 14.02
N GLY A 98 8.67 8.47 15.00
CA GLY A 98 8.44 9.47 16.05
C GLY A 98 7.80 10.77 15.54
N LYS A 99 7.63 10.94 14.23
CA LYS A 99 6.91 12.03 13.60
C LYS A 99 5.46 11.59 13.35
N VAL A 100 4.62 11.62 14.38
CA VAL A 100 3.18 11.35 14.20
C VAL A 100 2.41 12.58 14.65
N GLN A 101 1.67 13.20 13.73
CA GLN A 101 0.66 14.18 14.10
C GLN A 101 -0.49 13.45 14.80
N ALA A 102 -1.06 14.00 15.87
CA ALA A 102 -2.12 13.37 16.68
C ALA A 102 -3.29 12.78 15.84
N LYS A 103 -3.61 13.38 14.69
CA LYS A 103 -4.66 12.90 13.76
C LYS A 103 -4.38 11.55 13.09
N ILE A 104 -3.14 11.06 13.12
CA ILE A 104 -2.74 9.77 12.52
C ILE A 104 -2.82 8.64 13.57
N GLU A 105 -2.87 8.98 14.86
CA GLU A 105 -2.94 8.00 15.95
C GLU A 105 -4.31 7.33 16.03
N GLU A 106 -5.38 8.01 15.63
CA GLU A 106 -6.78 7.53 15.66
C GLU A 106 -7.18 6.67 14.45
N PHE A 107 -6.30 6.53 13.46
CA PHE A 107 -6.53 5.68 12.29
C PHE A 107 -6.41 4.18 12.58
#